data_AF-A0A4P9J0P4-F1
#
_entry.id   AF-A0A4P9J0P4-F1
#
_cell.length_a   1.000
_cell.length_b   1.000
_cell.length_c   1.000
_cell.angle_alpha   90.00
_cell.angle_beta   90.00
_cell.angle_gamma   90.00
#
_symmetry.space_group_name_H-M   'P 1'
#
loop_
_entity.id
_entity.type
_entity.pdbx_description
1 polymer ?
#
loop_
_entity_poly.entity_id
_entity_poly.type
_entity_poly.pdbx_seq_one_letter_code
_entity_poly.pdbx_strand_id
1 'polypeptide(L)' 'MAKWTLYHTDGCHLCEQAEQLITDVVNDNSELLLIDIMTDEQLIAEYQITIPVLKSEKGEKLYWPFTLHSVREFLAQAE' A
#
# COMPACT_ATOMS: atom_id res chain seq x y z
N MET A 1 7.46 10.52 9.95
CA MET A 1 6.14 9.88 9.86
C MET A 1 6.10 9.19 8.52
N ALA A 2 5.55 7.99 8.42
CA ALA A 2 5.43 7.31 7.13
C ALA A 2 4.46 8.10 6.24
N LYS A 3 4.87 8.38 5.00
CA LYS A 3 4.03 9.08 4.02
C LYS A 3 3.05 8.13 3.33
N TRP A 4 3.40 6.85 3.30
CA TRP A 4 2.69 5.81 2.58
C TRP A 4 2.40 4.65 3.50
N THR A 5 1.20 4.09 3.39
CA THR A 5 0.78 2.92 4.16
C THR A 5 0.29 1.85 3.20
N LEU A 6 0.93 0.69 3.19
CA LEU A 6 0.46 -0.48 2.46
C LEU A 6 -0.32 -1.39 3.42
N TYR A 7 -1.61 -1.51 3.19
CA TYR A 7 -2.45 -2.50 3.84
C TYR A 7 -2.28 -3.84 3.13
N HIS A 8 -1.79 -4.83 3.86
CA HIS A 8 -1.49 -6.15 3.34
C HIS A 8 -1.85 -7.24 4.35
N THR A 9 -1.59 -8.49 3.98
CA THR A 9 -1.52 -9.58 4.96
C THR A 9 -0.43 -10.58 4.58
N ASP A 10 0.06 -11.32 5.57
CA ASP A 10 1.07 -12.37 5.36
C ASP A 10 0.52 -13.53 4.51
N GLY A 11 1.40 -14.17 3.73
CA GLY A 11 1.03 -15.30 2.87
C GLY A 11 0.24 -14.93 1.61
N CYS A 12 0.20 -13.64 1.24
CA CYS A 12 -0.47 -13.18 0.03
C CYS A 12 0.53 -12.79 -1.07
N HIS A 13 0.66 -13.63 -2.10
CA HIS A 13 1.51 -13.35 -3.27
C HIS A 13 1.24 -11.99 -3.92
N LEU A 14 -0.03 -11.56 -3.97
CA LEU A 14 -0.39 -10.25 -4.53
C LEU A 14 0.21 -9.10 -3.73
N CYS A 15 0.27 -9.25 -2.40
CA CYS A 15 0.84 -8.24 -1.52
C CYS A 15 2.35 -8.12 -1.72
N GLU A 16 3.06 -9.24 -1.89
CA GLU A 16 4.50 -9.23 -2.20
C GLU A 16 4.77 -8.50 -3.53
N GLN A 17 3.96 -8.74 -4.56
CA GLN A 17 4.09 -8.04 -5.84
C GLN A 17 3.84 -6.53 -5.69
N ALA A 18 2.80 -6.15 -4.93
CA ALA A 18 2.51 -4.74 -4.67
C ALA A 18 3.64 -4.04 -3.90
N GLU A 19 4.13 -4.66 -2.83
CA GLU A 19 5.24 -4.13 -2.03
C GLU A 19 6.50 -3.90 -2.87
N GLN A 20 6.84 -4.85 -3.74
CA GLN A 20 7.97 -4.72 -4.66
C GLN A 20 7.80 -3.53 -5.60
N LEU A 21 6.62 -3.36 -6.20
CA LEU A 21 6.34 -2.21 -7.07
C LEU A 21 6.42 -0.87 -6.32
N ILE A 22 6.01 -0.84 -5.05
CA ILE A 22 6.05 0.38 -4.23
C ILE A 22 7.49 0.70 -3.84
N THR A 23 8.24 -0.29 -3.38
CA THR A 23 9.64 -0.15 -2.95
C THR A 23 10.56 0.24 -4.11
N ASP A 24 10.24 -0.14 -5.35
CA ASP A 24 11.00 0.30 -6.53
C ASP A 24 10.83 1.81 -6.83
N VAL A 25 9.74 2.43 -6.37
CA VAL A 25 9.47 3.86 -6.59
C VAL A 25 9.77 4.71 -5.35
N VAL A 26 9.54 4.17 -4.15
CA VAL A 26 9.82 4.85 -2.89
C VAL A 26 11.33 4.84 -2.63
N ASN A 27 11.96 6.02 -2.71
CA ASN A 27 13.40 6.15 -2.55
C ASN A 27 13.88 5.89 -1.11
N ASP A 28 13.05 6.19 -0.10
CA ASP A 28 13.37 5.96 1.30
C ASP A 28 12.37 5.01 1.95
N ASN A 29 12.86 3.83 2.38
CA ASN A 29 12.02 2.80 2.98
C ASN A 29 11.33 3.25 4.29
N SER A 30 11.83 4.31 4.95
CA SER A 30 11.18 4.88 6.15
C SER A 30 9.90 5.65 5.82
N GLU A 31 9.63 5.93 4.54
CA GLU A 31 8.40 6.58 4.07
C GLU A 31 7.25 5.58 3.89
N LEU A 32 7.54 4.27 3.83
CA LEU A 32 6.54 3.21 3.66
C LEU A 32 6.28 2.45 4.96
N LEU A 33 5.03 2.41 5.40
CA LEU A 33 4.55 1.62 6.52
C LEU A 33 3.73 0.43 6.03
N LEU A 34 4.10 -0.76 6.48
CA LEU A 34 3.34 -1.98 6.23
C LEU A 34 2.38 -2.22 7.40
N ILE A 35 1.09 -2.35 7.11
CA ILE A 35 0.06 -2.68 8.11
C ILE A 35 -0.62 -3.99 7.71
N ASP A 36 -0.49 -5.00 8.58
CA ASP A 36 -1.24 -6.24 8.45
C ASP A 36 -2.70 -6.01 8.86
N ILE A 37 -3.62 -6.24 7.92
CA ILE A 37 -5.04 -6.00 8.17
C ILE A 37 -5.62 -6.98 9.19
N MET A 38 -5.01 -8.14 9.42
CA MET A 38 -5.49 -9.13 10.39
C MET A 38 -5.30 -8.68 11.84
N THR A 39 -4.57 -7.57 12.06
CA THR A 39 -4.38 -6.98 13.38
C THR A 39 -5.60 -6.21 13.89
N ASP A 40 -6.53 -5.79 13.03
CA ASP A 40 -7.70 -4.99 13.41
C ASP A 40 -8.96 -5.38 12.62
N GLU A 41 -10.04 -5.70 13.32
CA GLU A 41 -11.29 -6.17 12.71
C GLU A 41 -11.92 -5.15 11.73
N GLN A 42 -11.70 -3.85 11.93
CA GLN A 42 -12.20 -2.82 11.02
C GLN A 42 -11.40 -2.81 9.72
N LEU A 43 -10.08 -3.00 9.79
CA LEU A 43 -9.24 -3.16 8.59
C LEU A 43 -9.59 -4.43 7.82
N ILE A 44 -9.90 -5.53 8.50
CA ILE A 44 -10.41 -6.74 7.84
C ILE A 44 -11.73 -6.43 7.13
N ALA A 45 -12.69 -5.82 7.83
CA ALA A 45 -13.98 -5.47 7.24
C ALA A 45 -13.86 -4.55 6.02
N GLU A 46 -12.91 -3.60 6.05
CA GLU A 46 -12.69 -2.63 4.97
C GLU A 46 -11.88 -3.21 3.80
N TYR A 47 -10.83 -4.00 4.07
CA TYR A 47 -9.81 -4.34 3.07
C TYR A 47 -9.64 -5.83 2.75
N GLN A 48 -10.27 -6.77 3.46
CA GLN A 48 -10.04 -8.22 3.24
C GLN A 48 -10.18 -8.68 1.78
N ILE A 49 -11.02 -8.02 0.98
CA ILE A 49 -11.25 -8.33 -0.44
C ILE A 49 -10.51 -7.40 -1.41
N THR A 50 -9.93 -6.31 -0.91
CA THR A 50 -9.27 -5.29 -1.73
C THR A 50 -7.77 -5.17 -1.50
N ILE A 51 -7.21 -5.83 -0.47
CA ILE A 51 -5.75 -5.90 -0.30
C ILE A 51 -5.08 -6.54 -1.52
N PRO A 52 -3.91 -6.04 -1.94
CA PRO A 52 -3.14 -4.95 -1.33
C PRO A 52 -3.68 -3.55 -1.65
N VAL A 53 -3.66 -2.65 -0.66
CA VAL A 53 -4.09 -1.24 -0.83
C VAL A 53 -3.02 -0.29 -0.33
N LEU A 54 -2.55 0.60 -1.20
CA LEU A 54 -1.64 1.69 -0.85
C LEU A 54 -2.45 2.92 -0.46
N LYS A 55 -2.10 3.56 0.65
CA LYS A 55 -2.74 4.78 1.14
C LYS A 55 -1.70 5.88 1.35
N SER A 56 -2.02 7.10 0.98
CA SER A 56 -1.19 8.28 1.26
C SER A 56 -1.48 8.87 2.64
N GLU A 57 -0.55 9.67 3.16
CA GLU A 57 -0.77 10.45 4.39
C GLU A 57 -1.98 11.40 4.27
N LYS A 58 -2.30 11.84 3.04
CA LYS A 58 -3.46 12.69 2.72
C LYS A 58 -4.79 11.92 2.69
N GLY A 59 -4.75 10.59 2.78
CA GLY A 59 -5.92 9.72 2.85
C GLY A 59 -6.38 9.16 1.50
N GLU A 60 -5.69 9.48 0.41
CA GLU A 60 -5.95 8.89 -0.91
C GLU A 60 -5.56 7.41 -0.90
N LYS A 61 -6.28 6.59 -1.67
CA LYS A 61 -6.10 5.13 -1.71
C LYS A 61 -5.92 4.66 -3.15
N LEU A 62 -4.90 3.86 -3.39
CA LEU A 62 -4.64 3.15 -4.63
C LEU A 62 -4.89 1.65 -4.39
N TYR A 63 -5.91 1.13 -5.06
CA TYR A 63 -6.33 -0.27 -4.95
C TYR A 63 -5.66 -1.12 -6.02
N TRP A 64 -5.29 -2.35 -5.66
CA TRP A 64 -4.84 -3.35 -6.63
C TRP A 64 -5.95 -3.65 -7.66
N PRO A 65 -5.60 -3.97 -8.93
CA PRO A 65 -4.26 -4.06 -9.53
C PRO A 65 -3.68 -2.72 -9.98
N PHE A 66 -2.42 -2.47 -9.64
CA PHE A 66 -1.66 -1.31 -10.09
C PHE A 66 -0.30 -1.71 -10.66
N THR A 67 0.26 -0.82 -11.49
CA THR A 67 1.58 -0.99 -12.11
C THR A 67 2.59 -0.02 -11.51
N LEU A 68 3.88 -0.20 -11.79
CA LEU A 68 4.93 0.74 -11.41
C LEU A 68 4.60 2.18 -11.83
N HIS A 69 3.99 2.35 -13.01
CA HIS A 69 3.58 3.65 -13.52
C HIS A 69 2.44 4.26 -12.68
N SER A 70 1.44 3.45 -12.34
CA SER A 70 0.33 3.86 -11.48
C SER A 70 0.81 4.26 -10.08
N VAL A 71 1.77 3.51 -9.52
CA VAL A 71 2.40 3.84 -8.24
C VAL A 71 3.13 5.16 -8.34
N ARG A 72 3.95 5.37 -9.37
CA ARG A 72 4.68 6.63 -9.57
C ARG A 72 3.76 7.83 -9.67
N GLU A 73 2.69 7.74 -10.47
CA GLU A 73 1.69 8.80 -10.59
C GLU A 73 1.02 9.07 -9.24
N PHE A 74 0.62 8.03 -8.52
CA PHE A 74 0.00 8.16 -7.20
C PHE A 74 0.92 8.85 -6.19
N LEU A 75 2.19 8.44 -6.12
CA LEU A 75 3.18 9.05 -5.24
C LEU A 75 3.44 10.52 -5.61
N ALA A 76 3.46 10.85 -6.90
CA ALA A 76 3.65 12.22 -7.38
C ALA A 76 2.44 13.13 -7.13
N GLN A 77 1.21 12.60 -7.14
CA GLN A 77 -0.01 13.36 -6.86
C GLN A 77 -0.23 13.59 -5.36
N ALA A 78 0.21 12.64 -4.53
CA ALA A 78 0.00 12.67 -3.09
C ALA A 78 1.16 13.31 -2.30
N GLU A 79 2.27 13.72 -2.94
CA GLU A 79 3.34 14.54 -2.36
C GLU A 79 2.87 15.97 -2.00
#